data_AF-A0A3P2RDD1-F1
#
_entry.id   AF-A0A3P2RDD1-F1
#
_cell.length_a   1.000
_cell.length_b   1.000
_cell.length_c   1.000
_cell.angle_alpha   90.00
_cell.angle_beta   90.00
_cell.angle_gamma   90.00
#
_symmetry.space_group_name_H-M   'P 1'
#
loop_
_entity.id
_entity.type
_entity.pdbx_description
1 polymer ?
#
loop_
_entity_poly.entity_id
_entity_poly.type
_entity_poly.pdbx_seq_one_letter_code
_entity_poly.pdbx_strand_id
1 'polypeptide(L)'
;MWEKIKGYFQNKLTQHREKKARLAAVKPNLEQLNPPLTRKEYRLTGRGKYELDPQTRKLTPFGLTTRLKHKLNIAILVLCVLIVLTYVILIFF
;
A
#
# COMPACT_ATOMS: atom_id res chain seq x y z
N MET A 1 3.17 -27.24 -32.01
CA MET A 1 3.77 -26.55 -30.85
C MET A 1 3.49 -25.05 -30.85
N TRP A 2 3.70 -24.35 -31.97
CA TRP A 2 3.48 -22.89 -32.13
C TRP A 2 2.04 -22.42 -31.89
N GLU A 3 1.04 -23.21 -32.28
CA GLU A 3 -0.39 -22.98 -32.05
C GLU A 3 -0.74 -22.84 -30.54
N LYS A 4 -0.19 -23.71 -29.69
CA LYS A 4 -0.42 -23.67 -28.23
C LYS A 4 0.18 -22.42 -27.59
N ILE A 5 1.32 -21.95 -28.09
CA ILE A 5 2.00 -20.74 -27.60
C ILE A 5 1.16 -19.50 -27.89
N LYS A 6 0.61 -19.40 -29.10
CA LYS A 6 -0.31 -18.32 -29.48
C LYS A 6 -1.57 -18.33 -28.61
N GLY A 7 -2.16 -19.50 -28.38
CA GLY A 7 -3.33 -19.66 -27.50
C GLY A 7 -3.08 -19.19 -26.07
N TYR A 8 -1.92 -19.51 -25.49
CA TYR A 8 -1.53 -19.04 -24.16
C TYR A 8 -1.47 -17.52 -24.06
N PHE A 9 -0.87 -16.84 -25.04
CA PHE A 9 -0.76 -15.37 -25.05
C PHE A 9 -2.11 -14.69 -25.22
N GLN A 10 -2.99 -15.22 -26.09
CA GLN A 10 -4.33 -14.68 -26.26
C GLN A 10 -5.15 -14.79 -24.97
N ASN A 11 -5.12 -15.95 -24.30
CA ASN A 11 -5.79 -16.14 -23.02
C ASN A 11 -5.25 -15.20 -21.93
N LYS A 12 -3.94 -14.94 -21.91
CA LYS A 12 -3.37 -13.98 -20.96
C LYS A 12 -3.89 -12.56 -21.20
N LEU A 13 -4.03 -12.15 -22.46
CA LEU A 13 -4.56 -10.83 -22.82
C LEU A 13 -6.06 -10.69 -22.46
N THR A 14 -6.88 -11.72 -22.71
CA THR A 14 -8.31 -11.71 -22.34
C THR A 14 -8.48 -11.62 -20.83
N GLN A 15 -7.71 -12.39 -20.06
CA GLN A 15 -7.68 -12.31 -18.59
C GLN A 15 -7.34 -10.91 -18.08
N HIS A 16 -6.35 -10.24 -18.68
CA HIS A 16 -6.04 -8.86 -18.32
C HIS A 16 -7.17 -7.87 -18.66
N ARG A 17 -7.85 -8.05 -19.80
CA ARG A 17 -9.01 -7.22 -20.19
C ARG A 17 -10.19 -7.43 -19.25
N GLU A 18 -10.52 -8.67 -18.91
CA GLU A 18 -11.58 -8.99 -17.95
C GLU A 18 -11.28 -8.42 -16.56
N LYS A 19 -10.05 -8.56 -16.07
CA LYS A 19 -9.64 -7.94 -14.80
C LYS A 19 -9.82 -6.42 -14.83
N LYS A 20 -9.41 -5.75 -15.92
CA LYS A 20 -9.63 -4.31 -16.10
C LYS A 20 -11.11 -3.95 -16.16
N ALA A 21 -11.93 -4.74 -16.85
CA ALA A 21 -13.38 -4.52 -16.96
C ALA A 21 -14.08 -4.68 -15.59
N ARG A 22 -13.73 -5.71 -14.82
CA ARG A 22 -14.22 -5.92 -13.45
C ARG A 22 -13.83 -4.75 -12.54
N LEU A 23 -12.58 -4.31 -12.59
CA LEU A 23 -12.11 -3.14 -11.83
C LEU A 23 -12.87 -1.86 -12.24
N ALA A 24 -13.11 -1.65 -13.53
CA ALA A 24 -13.85 -0.50 -14.03
C ALA A 24 -15.33 -0.51 -13.60
N ALA A 25 -15.96 -1.69 -13.55
CA ALA A 25 -17.34 -1.84 -13.08
C ALA A 25 -17.49 -1.55 -11.57
N VAL A 26 -16.47 -1.86 -10.77
CA VAL A 26 -16.46 -1.60 -9.31
C VAL A 26 -16.01 -0.16 -8.99
N LYS A 27 -15.20 0.47 -9.86
CA LYS A 27 -14.69 1.85 -9.71
C LYS A 27 -15.76 2.90 -9.36
N PRO A 28 -16.93 2.99 -10.03
CA PRO A 28 -17.94 4.00 -9.69
C PRO A 28 -18.51 3.81 -8.28
N ASN A 29 -18.64 2.57 -7.81
CA ASN A 29 -19.10 2.27 -6.46
C ASN A 29 -18.02 2.64 -5.41
N LEU A 30 -16.75 2.40 -5.74
CA LEU A 30 -15.61 2.81 -4.93
C LEU A 30 -15.47 4.33 -4.84
N GLU A 31 -15.70 5.08 -5.93
CA GLU A 31 -15.64 6.55 -5.94
C GLU A 31 -16.78 7.18 -5.13
N GLN A 32 -17.94 6.52 -5.07
CA GLN A 32 -19.07 6.96 -4.25
C GLN A 32 -18.82 6.73 -2.75
N LEU A 33 -18.12 5.65 -2.38
CA LEU A 33 -17.72 5.37 -1.00
C LEU A 33 -16.49 6.20 -0.55
N ASN A 34 -15.56 6.45 -1.48
CA ASN A 34 -14.31 7.16 -1.24
C ASN A 34 -14.16 8.27 -2.29
N PRO A 35 -14.67 9.48 -2.02
CA PRO A 35 -14.55 10.58 -2.96
C PRO A 35 -13.08 10.89 -3.26
N PRO A 36 -12.74 11.29 -4.49
CA PRO A 36 -11.38 11.57 -4.88
C PRO A 36 -10.78 12.67 -3.98
N LEU A 37 -9.64 12.35 -3.34
CA LEU A 37 -8.96 13.27 -2.42
C LEU A 37 -8.56 14.56 -3.14
N THR A 38 -8.81 15.68 -2.49
CA THR A 38 -8.31 16.98 -2.92
C THR A 38 -6.77 17.01 -2.83
N ARG A 39 -6.08 17.80 -3.65
CA ARG A 39 -4.60 17.91 -3.65
C ARG A 39 -3.99 18.16 -2.25
N LYS A 40 -4.68 18.92 -1.39
CA LYS A 40 -4.27 19.17 0.00
C LYS A 40 -4.38 17.91 0.87
N GLU A 41 -5.49 17.20 0.75
CA GLU A 41 -5.78 15.93 1.45
C GLU A 41 -4.83 14.82 1.00
N TYR A 42 -4.45 14.80 -0.28
CA TYR A 42 -3.50 13.85 -0.85
C TYR A 42 -2.09 13.96 -0.25
N ARG A 43 -1.66 15.19 0.10
CA ARG A 43 -0.41 15.43 0.82
C ARG A 43 -0.51 14.99 2.28
N LEU A 44 -1.65 15.26 2.92
CA LEU A 44 -1.88 14.96 4.33
C LEU A 44 -1.88 13.44 4.60
N THR A 45 -2.40 12.66 3.66
CA THR A 45 -2.57 11.20 3.76
C THR A 45 -1.38 10.42 3.23
N GLY A 46 -0.31 11.11 2.83
CA GLY A 46 0.87 10.48 2.26
C GLY A 46 0.56 9.69 1.00
N ARG A 47 -0.21 10.27 0.06
CA ARG A 47 -0.71 9.63 -1.18
C ARG A 47 -1.81 8.59 -0.96
N GLY A 48 -2.72 8.82 0.00
CA GLY A 48 -3.81 7.88 0.31
C GLY A 48 -3.39 6.66 1.11
N LYS A 49 -2.24 6.70 1.79
CA LYS A 49 -1.74 5.61 2.64
C LYS A 49 -2.38 5.59 4.03
N TYR A 50 -2.97 6.69 4.44
CA TYR A 50 -3.63 6.83 5.73
C TYR A 50 -5.10 7.21 5.52
N GLU A 51 -5.99 6.55 6.25
CA GLU A 51 -7.43 6.78 6.17
C GLU A 51 -7.77 8.21 6.64
N LEU A 52 -8.59 8.90 5.86
CA LEU A 52 -9.26 10.11 6.32
C LEU A 52 -10.67 9.75 6.73
N ASP A 53 -11.15 10.51 7.70
CA ASP A 53 -12.55 10.49 8.06
C ASP A 53 -13.37 11.08 6.89
N PRO A 54 -14.33 10.34 6.32
CA PRO A 54 -15.11 10.78 5.17
C PRO A 54 -15.99 12.00 5.48
N GLN A 55 -16.30 12.29 6.75
CA GLN A 55 -17.13 13.44 7.14
C GLN A 55 -16.31 14.68 7.48
N THR A 56 -15.22 14.52 8.23
CA THR A 56 -14.43 15.67 8.70
C THR A 56 -13.25 16.00 7.78
N ARG A 57 -12.91 15.11 6.84
CA ARG A 57 -11.74 15.16 5.95
C ARG A 57 -10.41 15.39 6.67
N LYS A 58 -10.36 15.09 7.97
CA LYS A 58 -9.16 15.07 8.81
C LYS A 58 -8.65 13.63 8.89
N LEU A 59 -7.36 13.46 9.22
CA LEU A 59 -6.83 12.13 9.49
C LEU A 59 -7.64 11.49 10.62
N THR A 60 -8.11 10.26 10.41
CA THR A 60 -8.70 9.49 11.50
C THR A 60 -7.65 9.28 12.59
N PRO A 61 -8.07 9.09 13.87
CA PRO A 61 -7.13 8.67 14.92
C PRO A 61 -6.36 7.40 14.52
N PHE A 62 -6.97 6.53 13.70
CA PHE A 62 -6.32 5.34 13.13
C PHE A 62 -5.22 5.67 12.10
N GLY A 63 -5.41 6.68 11.27
CA GLY A 63 -4.38 7.19 10.37
C GLY A 63 -3.17 7.78 11.11
N LEU A 64 -3.42 8.44 12.25
CA LEU A 64 -2.37 8.98 13.11
C LEU A 64 -1.56 7.88 13.81
N THR A 65 -2.24 6.88 14.41
CA THR A 65 -1.56 5.76 15.06
C THR A 65 -0.76 4.92 14.06
N THR A 66 -1.26 4.73 12.84
CA THR A 66 -0.56 3.97 11.80
C THR A 66 0.73 4.67 11.38
N ARG A 67 0.73 6.00 11.22
CA ARG A 67 1.93 6.79 10.92
C ARG A 67 2.96 6.70 12.04
N LEU A 68 2.51 6.75 13.30
CA LEU A 68 3.38 6.65 14.47
C LEU A 68 3.97 5.24 14.62
N LYS A 69 3.13 4.20 14.45
CA LYS A 69 3.54 2.79 14.50
C LYS A 69 4.60 2.46 13.46
N HIS A 70 4.51 3.02 12.25
CA HIS A 70 5.52 2.77 11.23
C HIS A 70 6.90 3.32 11.61
N LYS A 71 6.95 4.55 12.13
CA LYS A 71 8.21 5.15 12.62
C LYS A 71 8.77 4.37 13.81
N LEU A 72 7.90 3.97 14.74
CA LEU A 72 8.28 3.19 15.91
C LEU A 72 8.83 1.81 15.51
N ASN A 73 8.20 1.13 14.56
CA ASN A 73 8.65 -0.19 14.10
C ASN A 73 10.03 -0.11 13.44
N ILE A 74 10.31 0.96 12.68
CA ILE A 74 11.64 1.21 12.11
C ILE A 74 12.66 1.44 13.22
N ALA A 75 12.32 2.26 14.23
CA ALA A 75 13.22 2.51 15.36
C ALA A 75 13.54 1.22 16.14
N ILE A 76 12.54 0.37 16.38
CA ILE A 76 12.73 -0.94 17.02
C ILE A 76 13.65 -1.84 16.19
N LEU A 77 13.44 -1.90 14.87
CA LEU A 77 14.29 -2.71 13.98
C LEU A 77 15.75 -2.22 14.02
N VAL A 78 15.97 -0.91 13.93
CA VAL A 78 17.31 -0.31 14.03
C VAL A 78 17.95 -0.62 15.38
N LEU A 79 17.19 -0.51 16.47
CA LEU A 79 17.66 -0.84 17.83
C LEU A 79 18.08 -2.31 17.93
N CYS A 80 17.26 -3.24 17.41
CA CYS A 80 17.61 -4.66 17.38
C CYS A 80 18.89 -4.93 16.59
N VAL A 81 19.06 -4.29 15.43
CA VAL A 81 20.28 -4.44 14.61
C VAL A 81 21.51 -3.92 15.37
N LEU A 82 21.41 -2.78 16.05
CA LEU A 82 22.50 -2.24 16.87
C LEU A 82 22.88 -3.19 18.02
N ILE A 83 21.90 -3.76 18.71
CA ILE A 83 22.14 -4.74 19.79
C ILE A 83 22.90 -5.95 19.24
N VAL A 84 22.43 -6.52 18.13
CA VAL A 84 23.09 -7.67 17.49
C VAL A 84 24.53 -7.31 17.09
N LEU A 85 24.73 -6.15 16.46
CA LEU A 85 26.08 -5.69 16.08
C LEU A 85 27.00 -5.53 17.30
N THR A 86 26.53 -4.90 18.38
CA THR A 86 27.33 -4.75 19.60
C THR A 86 27.75 -6.09 20.20
N TYR A 87 26.86 -7.09 20.15
CA TYR A 87 27.13 -8.41 20.69
C TYR A 87 28.12 -9.20 19.82
N VAL A 88 27.98 -9.10 18.50
CA VAL A 88 28.95 -9.66 17.54
C VAL A 88 30.33 -9.05 17.76
N ILE A 89 30.41 -7.72 17.90
CA ILE A 89 31.70 -7.06 18.17
C ILE A 89 32.30 -7.56 19.48
N LEU A 90 31.54 -7.58 20.58
CA LEU A 90 32.05 -8.04 21.88
C LEU A 90 32.51 -9.51 21.93
N ILE A 91 31.95 -10.37 21.07
CA ILE A 91 32.30 -11.80 21.05
C ILE A 91 33.47 -12.09 20.11
N PHE A 92 33.50 -11.44 18.96
CA PHE A 92 34.48 -11.73 17.91
C PHE A 92 35.71 -10.79 17.95
N PHE A 93 35.67 -9.73 18.75
CA PHE A 93 36.75 -8.75 18.94
C PHE A 93 37.12 -8.66 20.42
#